data_AF-A0A9X1LA37-F1
#
_entry.id   AF-A0A9X1LA37-F1
#
_cell.length_a   1.000
_cell.length_b   1.000
_cell.length_c   1.000
_cell.angle_alpha   90.00
_cell.angle_beta   90.00
_cell.angle_gamma   90.00
#
_symmetry.space_group_name_H-M   'P 1'
#
loop_
_entity.id
_entity.type
_entity.pdbx_description
1 polymer ?
#
loop_
_entity_poly.entity_id
_entity_poly.type
_entity_poly.pdbx_seq_one_letter_code
_entity_poly.pdbx_strand_id
1 'polypeptide(L)'
;MRLDAQLARLLSARLCHDLGGAVGTLSGTLDLAGEGDAEMLGLARDTAAGLRERLRLYAAAWGGAAEDADGESLARLLRSAPASPRVRFRLDHLAAGGLLPAILVPLALNAALLGAEALPRGGTVTLAGSAEDGLVVCPEGHGASWPAGLLALLGGGLAEALQAGPRRVVAPLLLALATEAGWTVSLAHGAAGGVPPLLLGPA
;
A
#
# COMPACT_ATOMS: atom_id res chain seq x y z
N MET A 1 16.55 -10.73 -13.90
CA MET A 1 15.67 -11.64 -14.66
C MET A 1 14.90 -12.66 -13.80
N ARG A 2 15.55 -13.56 -13.03
CA ARG A 2 14.81 -14.57 -12.21
C ARG A 2 14.09 -13.98 -11.00
N LEU A 3 14.68 -12.96 -10.38
CA LEU A 3 14.12 -12.24 -9.23
C LEU A 3 12.85 -11.46 -9.64
N ASP A 4 12.92 -10.76 -10.77
CA ASP A 4 11.83 -9.95 -11.33
C ASP A 4 10.60 -10.82 -11.66
N ALA A 5 10.81 -12.01 -12.24
CA ALA A 5 9.74 -12.95 -12.52
C ALA A 5 9.11 -13.56 -11.25
N GLN A 6 9.85 -13.69 -10.15
CA GLN A 6 9.28 -14.12 -8.87
C GLN A 6 8.47 -13.00 -8.23
N LEU A 7 9.00 -11.78 -8.17
CA LEU A 7 8.29 -10.62 -7.64
C LEU A 7 6.99 -10.37 -8.43
N ALA A 8 7.04 -10.41 -9.76
CA ALA A 8 5.86 -10.29 -10.62
C ALA A 8 4.79 -11.35 -10.31
N ARG A 9 5.18 -12.63 -10.16
CA ARG A 9 4.23 -13.70 -9.78
C ARG A 9 3.58 -13.46 -8.42
N LEU A 10 4.36 -13.01 -7.43
CA LEU A 10 3.83 -12.71 -6.09
C LEU A 10 2.88 -11.52 -6.12
N LEU A 11 3.20 -10.46 -6.88
CA LEU A 11 2.33 -9.31 -7.07
C LEU A 11 1.03 -9.70 -7.77
N SER A 12 1.10 -10.48 -8.86
CA SER A 12 -0.09 -10.99 -9.54
C SER A 12 -0.98 -11.80 -8.59
N ALA A 13 -0.39 -12.68 -7.77
CA ALA A 13 -1.14 -13.45 -6.78
C ALA A 13 -1.77 -12.56 -5.69
N ARG A 14 -1.06 -11.53 -5.23
CA ARG A 14 -1.58 -10.54 -4.27
C ARG A 14 -2.75 -9.74 -4.86
N LEU A 15 -2.61 -9.28 -6.10
CA LEU A 15 -3.65 -8.55 -6.82
C LEU A 15 -4.91 -9.41 -6.98
N CYS A 16 -4.77 -10.66 -7.44
CA CYS A 16 -5.90 -11.58 -7.57
C CYS A 16 -6.60 -11.84 -6.23
N HIS A 17 -5.83 -11.99 -5.14
CA HIS A 17 -6.38 -12.16 -3.80
C HIS A 17 -7.18 -10.92 -3.35
N ASP A 18 -6.60 -9.72 -3.47
CA ASP A 18 -7.20 -8.49 -2.92
C ASP A 18 -8.43 -8.02 -3.73
N LEU A 19 -8.51 -8.39 -5.01
CA LEU A 19 -9.67 -8.12 -5.87
C LEU A 19 -10.73 -9.22 -5.81
N GLY A 20 -10.32 -10.48 -5.63
CA GLY A 20 -11.20 -11.65 -5.75
C GLY A 20 -12.42 -11.59 -4.85
N GLY A 21 -12.26 -11.13 -3.60
CA GLY A 21 -13.38 -10.98 -2.66
C GLY A 21 -14.45 -10.01 -3.16
N ALA A 22 -14.04 -8.82 -3.63
CA ALA A 22 -14.97 -7.80 -4.11
C ALA A 22 -15.60 -8.18 -5.47
N VAL A 23 -14.86 -8.88 -6.34
CA VAL A 23 -15.43 -9.46 -7.57
C VAL A 23 -16.50 -10.51 -7.23
N GLY A 24 -16.22 -11.39 -6.25
CA GLY A 24 -17.20 -12.37 -5.77
C GLY A 24 -18.45 -11.72 -5.18
N THR A 25 -18.29 -10.67 -4.38
CA THR A 25 -19.42 -9.87 -3.86
C THR A 25 -20.25 -9.28 -5.00
N LEU A 26 -19.60 -8.66 -6.00
CA LEU A 26 -20.30 -8.07 -7.14
C LEU A 26 -21.12 -9.11 -7.90
N SER A 27 -20.54 -10.26 -8.22
CA SER A 27 -21.24 -11.35 -8.90
C SER A 27 -22.44 -11.83 -8.08
N GLY A 28 -22.25 -12.08 -6.78
CA GLY A 28 -23.34 -12.53 -5.90
C GLY A 28 -24.47 -11.50 -5.78
N THR A 29 -24.16 -10.20 -5.74
CA THR A 29 -25.17 -9.15 -5.74
C THR A 29 -25.96 -9.12 -7.05
N LEU A 30 -25.29 -9.31 -8.20
CA LEU A 30 -25.94 -9.35 -9.51
C LEU A 30 -26.83 -10.60 -9.69
N ASP A 31 -26.39 -11.76 -9.19
CA ASP A 31 -27.17 -13.00 -9.26
C ASP A 31 -28.47 -12.92 -8.44
N LEU A 32 -28.45 -12.15 -7.35
CA LEU A 32 -29.62 -11.90 -6.49
C LEU A 32 -30.50 -10.75 -7.00
N ALA A 33 -29.97 -9.88 -7.87
CA ALA A 33 -30.72 -8.77 -8.44
C ALA A 33 -31.72 -9.31 -9.46
N GLY A 34 -32.96 -9.54 -9.02
CA GLY A 34 -34.08 -9.83 -9.92
C GLY A 34 -34.41 -8.66 -10.84
N GLU A 35 -35.34 -8.88 -11.78
CA GLU A 35 -35.82 -7.80 -12.65
C GLU A 35 -36.46 -6.68 -11.83
N GLY A 36 -35.86 -5.48 -11.88
CA GLY A 36 -36.40 -4.29 -11.22
C GLY A 36 -35.94 -4.06 -9.77
N ASP A 37 -35.02 -4.87 -9.23
CA ASP A 37 -34.46 -4.65 -7.89
C ASP A 37 -33.44 -3.50 -7.89
N ALA A 38 -33.94 -2.28 -7.74
CA ALA A 38 -33.13 -1.06 -7.77
C ALA A 38 -32.11 -0.97 -6.62
N GLU A 39 -32.40 -1.61 -5.47
CA GLU A 39 -31.51 -1.60 -4.31
C GLU A 39 -30.28 -2.48 -4.58
N MET A 40 -30.50 -3.71 -5.05
CA MET A 40 -29.41 -4.63 -5.39
C MET A 40 -28.56 -4.11 -6.54
N LEU A 41 -29.19 -3.47 -7.54
CA LEU A 41 -28.46 -2.78 -8.61
C LEU A 41 -27.66 -1.58 -8.10
N GLY A 42 -28.15 -0.87 -7.07
CA GLY A 42 -27.40 0.18 -6.37
C GLY A 42 -26.14 -0.38 -5.70
N LEU A 43 -26.30 -1.45 -4.92
CA LEU A 43 -25.19 -2.12 -4.24
C LEU A 43 -24.13 -2.67 -5.22
N ALA A 44 -24.57 -3.20 -6.36
CA ALA A 44 -23.67 -3.66 -7.42
C ALA A 44 -22.86 -2.49 -8.01
N ARG A 45 -23.49 -1.33 -8.26
CA ARG A 45 -22.81 -0.13 -8.76
C ARG A 45 -21.77 0.39 -7.76
N ASP A 46 -22.12 0.41 -6.47
CA ASP A 46 -21.20 0.85 -5.41
C ASP A 46 -20.01 -0.11 -5.28
N THR A 47 -20.25 -1.41 -5.36
CA THR A 47 -19.19 -2.43 -5.35
C THR A 47 -18.27 -2.28 -6.56
N ALA A 48 -18.82 -2.08 -7.76
CA ALA A 48 -18.05 -1.83 -8.97
C ALA A 48 -17.25 -0.52 -8.91
N ALA A 49 -17.80 0.53 -8.32
CA ALA A 49 -17.09 1.79 -8.10
C ALA A 49 -15.90 1.59 -7.16
N GLY A 50 -16.08 0.88 -6.04
CA GLY A 50 -15.00 0.55 -5.11
C GLY A 50 -13.89 -0.30 -5.76
N LEU A 51 -14.26 -1.29 -6.58
CA LEU A 51 -13.32 -2.08 -7.38
C LEU A 51 -12.49 -1.22 -8.33
N ARG A 52 -13.13 -0.28 -9.04
CA ARG A 52 -12.44 0.64 -9.94
C ARG A 52 -11.43 1.52 -9.21
N GLU A 53 -11.80 2.10 -8.07
CA GLU A 53 -10.84 2.91 -7.30
C GLU A 53 -9.67 2.06 -6.77
N ARG A 54 -9.93 0.82 -6.35
CA ARG A 54 -8.87 -0.11 -5.92
C ARG A 54 -7.92 -0.46 -7.06
N LEU A 55 -8.43 -0.64 -8.28
CA LEU A 55 -7.59 -0.81 -9.46
C LEU A 55 -6.73 0.42 -9.75
N ARG A 56 -7.26 1.63 -9.58
CA ARG A 56 -6.47 2.87 -9.73
C ARG A 56 -5.34 2.96 -8.70
N LEU A 57 -5.61 2.58 -7.45
CA LEU A 57 -4.56 2.48 -6.43
C LEU A 57 -3.45 1.52 -6.86
N TYR A 58 -3.79 0.31 -7.32
CA TYR A 58 -2.78 -0.67 -7.75
C TYR A 58 -2.07 -0.25 -9.04
N ALA A 59 -2.74 0.42 -9.97
CA ALA A 59 -2.10 0.98 -11.15
C ALA A 59 -1.03 2.02 -10.77
N ALA A 60 -1.36 2.94 -9.85
CA ALA A 60 -0.41 3.94 -9.37
C ALA A 60 0.72 3.34 -8.52
N ALA A 61 0.42 2.32 -7.70
CA ALA A 61 1.40 1.71 -6.81
C ALA A 61 2.32 0.70 -7.50
N TRP A 62 1.82 -0.05 -8.50
CA TRP A 62 2.50 -1.24 -9.06
C TRP A 62 2.61 -1.22 -10.59
N GLY A 63 1.91 -0.33 -11.29
CA GLY A 63 1.80 -0.30 -12.75
C GLY A 63 2.90 0.46 -13.49
N GLY A 64 3.81 1.14 -12.78
CA GLY A 64 5.01 1.78 -13.36
C GLY A 64 4.80 3.14 -14.03
N ALA A 65 3.56 3.55 -14.31
CA ALA A 65 3.23 4.89 -14.83
C ALA A 65 2.54 5.70 -13.73
N ALA A 66 3.29 6.61 -13.11
CA ALA A 66 2.78 7.58 -12.16
C ALA A 66 2.94 9.00 -12.73
N GLU A 67 2.12 9.91 -12.22
CA GLU A 67 2.22 11.35 -12.44
C GLU A 67 2.59 12.02 -11.12
N ASP A 68 3.07 13.25 -11.16
CA ASP A 68 3.30 14.05 -9.96
C ASP A 68 1.98 14.17 -9.17
N ALA A 69 2.03 13.98 -7.85
CA ALA A 69 0.82 13.91 -7.04
C ALA A 69 0.99 14.58 -5.67
N ASP A 70 -0.03 15.27 -5.21
CA ASP A 70 -0.10 15.79 -3.86
C ASP A 70 -0.56 14.74 -2.83
N GLY A 71 -0.42 15.07 -1.55
CA GLY A 71 -0.85 14.20 -0.45
C GLY A 71 -2.34 13.86 -0.48
N GLU A 72 -3.20 14.78 -0.94
CA GLU A 72 -4.65 14.55 -1.04
C GLU A 72 -4.99 13.50 -2.10
N SER A 73 -4.35 13.58 -3.27
CA SER A 73 -4.53 12.63 -4.37
C SER A 73 -4.07 11.22 -3.98
N LEU A 74 -2.93 11.10 -3.30
CA LEU A 74 -2.47 9.83 -2.77
C LEU A 74 -3.38 9.29 -1.66
N ALA A 75 -3.85 10.16 -0.75
CA ALA A 75 -4.81 9.77 0.28
C ALA A 75 -6.13 9.26 -0.33
N ARG A 76 -6.59 9.88 -1.44
CA ARG A 76 -7.77 9.43 -2.19
C ARG A 76 -7.60 8.05 -2.79
N LEU A 77 -6.45 7.74 -3.36
CA LEU A 77 -6.14 6.40 -3.83
C LEU A 77 -6.13 5.40 -2.65
N LEU A 78 -5.45 5.73 -1.56
CA LEU A 78 -5.33 4.87 -0.38
C LEU A 78 -6.67 4.58 0.30
N ARG A 79 -7.69 5.44 0.19
CA ARG A 79 -9.06 5.13 0.67
C ARG A 79 -9.65 3.86 0.08
N SER A 80 -9.18 3.42 -1.09
CA SER A 80 -9.63 2.17 -1.72
C SER A 80 -8.85 0.92 -1.30
N ALA A 81 -7.78 1.07 -0.50
CA ALA A 81 -6.96 -0.04 -0.03
C ALA A 81 -7.80 -1.07 0.74
N PRO A 82 -7.46 -2.38 0.68
CA PRO A 82 -8.17 -3.41 1.43
C PRO A 82 -8.24 -3.16 2.95
N ALA A 83 -7.25 -2.45 3.50
CA ALA A 83 -7.19 -2.13 4.93
C ALA A 83 -8.05 -0.92 5.35
N SER A 84 -8.57 -0.13 4.40
CA SER A 84 -9.30 1.11 4.67
C SER A 84 -10.56 1.00 5.54
N PRO A 85 -11.27 -0.15 5.63
CA PRO A 85 -12.35 -0.30 6.61
C PRO A 85 -11.90 -0.15 8.07
N ARG A 86 -10.60 -0.31 8.37
CA ARG A 86 -10.04 -0.26 9.73
C ARG A 86 -8.81 0.64 9.88
N VAL A 87 -8.19 1.06 8.79
CA VAL A 87 -6.99 1.92 8.76
C VAL A 87 -7.36 3.26 8.12
N ARG A 88 -6.98 4.36 8.78
CA ARG A 88 -7.01 5.70 8.17
C ARG A 88 -5.62 6.08 7.69
N PHE A 89 -5.52 6.64 6.49
CA PHE A 89 -4.27 7.16 5.94
C PHE A 89 -4.26 8.68 6.05
N ARG A 90 -3.22 9.25 6.66
CA ARG A 90 -3.03 10.69 6.85
C ARG A 90 -1.79 11.15 6.10
N LEU A 91 -1.99 11.98 5.09
CA LEU A 91 -0.94 12.50 4.21
C LEU A 91 -0.93 14.04 4.20
N ASP A 92 -1.56 14.66 5.20
CA ASP A 92 -1.73 16.13 5.33
C ASP A 92 -0.37 16.88 5.36
N HIS A 93 0.71 16.17 5.70
CA HIS A 93 2.07 16.69 5.80
C HIS A 93 3.02 16.11 4.73
N LEU A 94 2.48 15.44 3.72
CA LEU A 94 3.26 14.99 2.58
C LEU A 94 3.45 16.14 1.60
N ALA A 95 4.70 16.38 1.21
CA ALA A 95 5.14 17.43 0.31
C ALA A 95 4.68 18.84 0.72
N ALA A 96 4.30 19.08 1.98
CA ALA A 96 3.88 20.37 2.54
C ALA A 96 3.02 21.28 1.61
N GLY A 97 2.11 20.69 0.81
CA GLY A 97 1.25 21.42 -0.14
C GLY A 97 1.78 21.53 -1.57
N GLY A 98 2.92 20.92 -1.88
CA GLY A 98 3.46 20.73 -3.22
C GLY A 98 3.14 19.33 -3.80
N LEU A 99 3.89 18.97 -4.83
CA LEU A 99 3.76 17.69 -5.52
C LEU A 99 4.93 16.77 -5.15
N LEU A 100 4.61 15.51 -4.93
CA LEU A 100 5.59 14.43 -4.91
C LEU A 100 5.90 14.03 -6.37
N PRO A 101 7.18 13.98 -6.78
CA PRO A 101 7.56 13.55 -8.12
C PRO A 101 7.03 12.17 -8.46
N ALA A 102 6.63 11.96 -9.72
CA ALA A 102 6.08 10.72 -10.26
C ALA A 102 6.89 9.47 -9.87
N ILE A 103 8.23 9.56 -9.89
CA ILE A 103 9.13 8.45 -9.53
C ILE A 103 8.99 8.00 -8.07
N LEU A 104 8.55 8.89 -7.17
CA LEU A 104 8.38 8.61 -5.74
C LEU A 104 6.94 8.22 -5.38
N VAL A 105 5.97 8.40 -6.27
CA VAL A 105 4.56 8.05 -6.01
C VAL A 105 4.37 6.55 -5.72
N PRO A 106 4.92 5.62 -6.53
CA PRO A 106 4.86 4.19 -6.19
C PRO A 106 5.51 3.87 -4.85
N LEU A 107 6.64 4.53 -4.54
CA LEU A 107 7.37 4.35 -3.29
C LEU A 107 6.50 4.78 -2.09
N ALA A 108 5.92 5.98 -2.15
CA ALA A 108 5.04 6.53 -1.12
C ALA A 108 3.79 5.68 -0.88
N LEU A 109 3.12 5.24 -1.96
CA LEU A 109 1.93 4.38 -1.88
C LEU A 109 2.27 3.03 -1.24
N ASN A 110 3.35 2.37 -1.66
CA ASN A 110 3.74 1.09 -1.06
C ASN A 110 4.22 1.23 0.39
N ALA A 111 4.85 2.37 0.75
CA ALA A 111 5.26 2.63 2.11
C ALA A 111 4.03 2.78 3.03
N ALA A 112 3.00 3.50 2.59
CA ALA A 112 1.73 3.61 3.30
C ALA A 112 1.01 2.25 3.42
N LEU A 113 0.95 1.48 2.32
CA LEU A 113 0.35 0.13 2.34
C LEU A 113 1.08 -0.80 3.31
N LEU A 114 2.41 -0.75 3.37
CA LEU A 114 3.21 -1.50 4.35
C LEU A 114 2.90 -1.03 5.78
N GLY A 115 2.76 0.28 5.99
CA GLY A 115 2.30 0.85 7.26
C GLY A 115 0.97 0.26 7.72
N ALA A 116 0.03 0.04 6.80
CA ALA A 116 -1.25 -0.59 7.12
C ALA A 116 -1.11 -2.08 7.50
N GLU A 117 -0.12 -2.79 6.95
CA GLU A 117 0.20 -4.17 7.37
C GLU A 117 0.74 -4.24 8.81
N ALA A 118 1.25 -3.13 9.34
CA ALA A 118 1.67 -3.03 10.74
C ALA A 118 0.51 -2.86 11.73
N LEU A 119 -0.73 -2.71 11.26
CA LEU A 119 -1.91 -2.39 12.07
C LEU A 119 -2.93 -3.56 12.09
N PRO A 120 -2.66 -4.66 12.82
CA PRO A 120 -3.52 -5.84 12.80
C PRO A 120 -4.93 -5.60 13.36
N ARG A 121 -5.11 -4.55 14.17
CA ARG A 121 -6.40 -4.16 14.76
C ARG A 121 -6.89 -2.79 14.28
N GLY A 122 -6.34 -2.29 13.17
CA GLY A 122 -6.65 -0.95 12.67
C GLY A 122 -5.87 0.15 13.40
N GLY A 123 -6.13 1.39 12.98
CA GLY A 123 -5.41 2.57 13.47
C GLY A 123 -5.20 3.62 12.38
N THR A 124 -4.11 4.37 12.50
CA THR A 124 -3.73 5.43 11.57
C THR A 124 -2.34 5.17 11.00
N VAL A 125 -2.20 5.33 9.70
CA VAL A 125 -0.90 5.43 9.03
C VAL A 125 -0.69 6.88 8.66
N THR A 126 0.30 7.51 9.27
CA THR A 126 0.75 8.85 8.86
C THR A 126 1.93 8.69 7.91
N LEU A 127 1.84 9.32 6.73
CA LEU A 127 2.92 9.45 5.78
C LEU A 127 3.22 10.95 5.60
N ALA A 128 4.44 11.35 5.89
CA ALA A 128 4.89 12.75 5.86
C ALA A 128 6.28 12.85 5.21
N GLY A 129 6.70 14.08 4.93
CA GLY A 129 8.03 14.37 4.37
C GLY A 129 7.95 14.87 2.92
N SER A 130 9.09 14.92 2.24
CA SER A 130 9.26 15.51 0.90
C SER A 130 10.26 14.69 0.07
N ALA A 131 10.45 15.07 -1.20
CA ALA A 131 11.46 14.44 -2.04
C ALA A 131 12.88 14.78 -1.55
N GLU A 132 13.05 15.96 -0.95
CA GLU A 132 14.31 16.52 -0.49
C GLU A 132 14.71 16.00 0.91
N ASP A 133 13.74 15.94 1.83
CA ASP A 133 13.97 15.59 3.23
C ASP A 133 13.78 14.09 3.51
N GLY A 134 13.27 13.35 2.53
CA GLY A 134 12.84 11.97 2.68
C GLY A 134 11.39 11.84 3.19
N LEU A 135 10.90 10.61 3.19
CA LEU A 135 9.56 10.22 3.62
C LEU A 135 9.63 9.46 4.94
N VAL A 136 8.62 9.65 5.78
CA VAL A 136 8.47 8.96 7.06
C VAL A 136 7.08 8.33 7.14
N VAL A 137 7.02 7.05 7.50
CA VAL A 137 5.76 6.33 7.77
C VAL A 137 5.68 5.99 9.26
N CYS A 138 4.63 6.48 9.91
CA CYS A 138 4.31 6.22 11.30
C CYS A 138 2.98 5.44 11.40
N PRO A 139 3.02 4.12 11.60
CA PRO A 139 1.84 3.34 11.91
C PRO A 139 1.51 3.42 13.42
N GLU A 140 0.30 3.85 13.75
CA GLU A 140 -0.18 3.99 15.11
C GLU A 140 -1.49 3.21 15.31
N GLY A 141 -1.49 2.28 16.27
CA GLY A 141 -2.66 1.49 16.58
C GLY A 141 -2.40 0.47 17.68
N HIS A 142 -3.49 -0.09 18.22
CA HIS A 142 -3.37 -1.07 19.29
C HIS A 142 -2.79 -2.39 18.77
N GLY A 143 -1.69 -2.84 19.37
CA GLY A 143 -0.95 -4.02 18.92
C GLY A 143 -0.21 -3.81 17.59
N ALA A 144 0.11 -2.55 17.25
CA ALA A 144 0.88 -2.25 16.06
C ALA A 144 2.26 -2.93 16.11
N SER A 145 2.66 -3.55 15.01
CA SER A 145 3.96 -4.22 14.85
C SER A 145 4.24 -4.43 13.36
N TRP A 146 5.45 -4.13 12.91
CA TRP A 146 5.85 -4.44 11.54
C TRP A 146 5.72 -5.94 11.21
N PRO A 147 5.47 -6.29 9.94
CA PRO A 147 5.51 -7.66 9.44
C PRO A 147 6.76 -8.42 9.87
N ALA A 148 6.58 -9.67 10.29
CA ALA A 148 7.69 -10.58 10.54
C ALA A 148 8.60 -10.67 9.30
N GLY A 149 9.91 -10.60 9.52
CA GLY A 149 10.92 -10.64 8.47
C GLY A 149 11.29 -9.27 7.88
N LEU A 150 10.60 -8.17 8.21
CA LEU A 150 10.97 -6.85 7.70
C LEU A 150 12.41 -6.46 8.07
N LEU A 151 12.80 -6.64 9.34
CA LEU A 151 14.18 -6.37 9.78
C LEU A 151 15.23 -7.20 9.03
N ALA A 152 14.95 -8.49 8.81
CA ALA A 152 15.84 -9.39 8.07
C ALA A 152 15.95 -8.96 6.59
N LEU A 153 14.83 -8.54 5.98
CA LEU A 153 14.80 -8.01 4.62
C LEU A 153 15.61 -6.72 4.50
N LEU A 154 15.47 -5.79 5.44
CA LEU A 154 16.27 -4.55 5.49
C LEU A 154 17.77 -4.86 5.66
N GLY A 155 18.12 -5.97 6.29
CA GLY A 155 19.49 -6.51 6.38
C GLY A 155 19.97 -7.29 5.15
N GLY A 156 19.20 -7.33 4.05
CA GLY A 156 19.56 -8.00 2.80
C GLY A 156 18.88 -9.35 2.54
N GLY A 157 17.97 -9.81 3.41
CA GLY A 157 17.25 -11.09 3.30
C GLY A 157 16.13 -11.10 2.25
N LEU A 158 16.41 -10.71 1.00
CA LEU A 158 15.41 -10.62 -0.06
C LEU A 158 14.88 -11.99 -0.50
N ALA A 159 15.75 -13.01 -0.57
CA ALA A 159 15.35 -14.34 -1.02
C ALA A 159 14.30 -14.96 -0.07
N GLU A 160 14.54 -14.87 1.24
CA GLU A 160 13.66 -15.33 2.30
C GLU A 160 12.33 -14.56 2.29
N ALA A 161 12.40 -13.23 2.09
CA ALA A 161 11.20 -12.40 2.03
C ALA A 161 10.30 -12.78 0.83
N LEU A 162 10.89 -13.11 -0.32
CA LEU A 162 10.12 -13.59 -1.49
C LEU A 162 9.56 -15.01 -1.28
N GLN A 163 10.16 -15.83 -0.42
CA GLN A 163 9.62 -17.14 -0.04
C GLN A 163 8.44 -17.04 0.94
N ALA A 164 8.31 -15.93 1.66
CA ALA A 164 7.19 -15.67 2.58
C ALA A 164 5.82 -15.52 1.87
N GLY A 165 5.81 -15.44 0.53
CA GLY A 165 4.62 -15.51 -0.29
C GLY A 165 3.91 -14.18 -0.55
N PRO A 166 2.79 -14.19 -1.30
CA PRO A 166 2.18 -12.99 -1.86
C PRO A 166 1.62 -12.02 -0.82
N ARG A 167 1.27 -12.51 0.37
CA ARG A 167 0.82 -11.65 1.48
C ARG A 167 1.93 -10.76 2.06
N ARG A 168 3.21 -11.05 1.79
CA ARG A 168 4.37 -10.30 2.29
C ARG A 168 5.12 -9.55 1.19
N VAL A 169 4.56 -9.49 -0.03
CA VAL A 169 5.24 -8.96 -1.22
C VAL A 169 5.47 -7.44 -1.19
N VAL A 170 4.69 -6.69 -0.39
CA VAL A 170 4.75 -5.21 -0.37
C VAL A 170 6.12 -4.73 0.11
N ALA A 171 6.72 -5.36 1.12
CA ALA A 171 8.04 -4.94 1.61
C ALA A 171 9.16 -5.21 0.58
N PRO A 172 9.30 -6.41 -0.03
CA PRO A 172 10.25 -6.63 -1.12
C PRO A 172 10.06 -5.66 -2.30
N LEU A 173 8.82 -5.37 -2.68
CA LEU A 173 8.53 -4.38 -3.73
C LEU A 173 9.01 -2.99 -3.32
N LEU A 174 8.75 -2.58 -2.07
CA LEU A 174 9.18 -1.27 -1.57
C LEU A 174 10.70 -1.08 -1.66
N LEU A 175 11.49 -2.10 -1.27
CA LEU A 175 12.95 -2.03 -1.39
C LEU A 175 13.41 -1.96 -2.86
N ALA A 176 12.73 -2.67 -3.77
CA ALA A 176 13.04 -2.62 -5.19
C ALA A 176 12.77 -1.22 -5.77
N LEU A 177 11.61 -0.63 -5.45
CA LEU A 177 11.25 0.74 -5.84
C LEU A 177 12.21 1.78 -5.25
N ALA A 178 12.62 1.59 -3.99
CA ALA A 178 13.59 2.49 -3.36
C ALA A 178 14.92 2.44 -4.12
N THR A 179 15.41 1.25 -4.44
CA THR A 179 16.65 1.06 -5.21
C THR A 179 16.57 1.74 -6.58
N GLU A 180 15.45 1.58 -7.29
CA GLU A 180 15.21 2.20 -8.60
C GLU A 180 15.20 3.73 -8.52
N ALA A 181 14.62 4.30 -7.45
CA ALA A 181 14.59 5.74 -7.22
C ALA A 181 15.92 6.31 -6.69
N GLY A 182 16.92 5.49 -6.36
CA GLY A 182 18.15 5.93 -5.68
C GLY A 182 17.93 6.27 -4.21
N TRP A 183 17.01 5.56 -3.55
CA TRP A 183 16.58 5.75 -2.17
C TRP A 183 16.89 4.52 -1.32
N THR A 184 16.99 4.74 -0.01
CA THR A 184 17.13 3.69 1.01
C THR A 184 15.90 3.60 1.88
N VAL A 185 15.70 2.44 2.50
CA VAL A 185 14.63 2.19 3.47
C VAL A 185 15.27 1.73 4.77
N SER A 186 14.87 2.31 5.90
CA SER A 186 15.36 1.93 7.22
C SER A 186 14.27 2.10 8.29
N LEU A 187 14.54 1.64 9.51
CA LEU A 187 13.70 1.92 10.67
C LEU A 187 14.42 2.90 11.57
N ALA A 188 13.68 3.86 12.13
CA ALA A 188 14.24 4.79 13.10
C ALA A 188 14.79 4.03 14.32
N HIS A 189 15.95 4.46 14.81
CA HIS A 189 16.59 3.86 15.98
C HIS A 189 15.91 4.36 17.26
N GLY A 190 15.16 3.48 17.92
CA GLY A 190 14.69 3.66 19.29
C GLY A 190 13.55 4.67 19.49
N ALA A 191 12.48 4.22 20.14
CA ALA A 191 11.74 4.98 21.15
C ALA A 191 10.86 4.00 21.95
N ALA A 192 10.75 4.24 23.25
CA ALA A 192 9.98 3.42 24.18
C ALA A 192 8.49 3.32 23.77
N GLY A 193 8.00 2.09 23.62
CA GLY A 193 6.56 1.78 23.65
C GLY A 193 5.78 1.81 22.33
N GLY A 194 6.42 1.94 21.17
CA GLY A 194 5.72 2.01 19.87
C GLY A 194 6.42 1.28 18.71
N VAL A 195 5.77 1.25 17.55
CA VAL A 195 6.37 0.75 16.31
C VAL A 195 7.39 1.78 15.80
N PRO A 196 8.65 1.40 15.55
CA PRO A 196 9.63 2.35 15.02
C PRO A 196 9.16 2.86 13.65
N PRO A 197 9.17 4.18 13.40
CA PRO A 197 8.86 4.73 12.10
C PRO A 197 9.72 4.13 10.98
N LEU A 198 9.12 3.95 9.80
CA LEU A 198 9.83 3.59 8.58
C LEU A 198 10.35 4.88 7.95
N LEU A 199 11.64 4.93 7.69
CA LEU A 199 12.31 6.06 7.05
C LEU A 199 12.66 5.66 5.62
N LEU A 200 12.36 6.53 4.66
CA LEU A 200 12.79 6.42 3.28
C LEU A 200 13.49 7.72 2.91
N GLY A 201 14.67 7.66 2.31
CA GLY A 201 15.38 8.87 1.92
C GLY A 201 16.37 8.61 0.79
N PRO A 202 16.89 9.68 0.15
CA PRO A 202 17.97 9.55 -0.83
C PRO A 202 19.14 8.74 -0.27
N ALA A 203 19.73 7.88 -1.11
CA ALA A 203 20.86 7.02 -0.76
C ALA A 203 22.18 7.78 -0.57
#